data_AF-Q2QI16-F1
#
_entry.id   AF-Q2QI16-F1
#
_cell.length_a   1.000
_cell.length_b   1.000
_cell.length_c   1.000
_cell.angle_alpha   90.00
_cell.angle_beta   90.00
_cell.angle_gamma   90.00
#
_symmetry.space_group_name_H-M   'P 1'
#
loop_
_entity.id
_entity.type
_entity.pdbx_description
1 polymer ?
#
loop_
_entity_poly.entity_id
_entity_poly.type
_entity_poly.pdbx_seq_one_letter_code
_entity_poly.pdbx_strand_id
1 'polypeptide(L)' 'LAPKIEAIKDCAILYVAAIGGSGAARVVANRIHPVKVAQAEPILDILDKLQEVLKGTPAPWLRKAMQKGQERDINFEEEV' A
#
# COMPACT_ATOMS: atom_id res chain seq x y z
N LEU A 1 -0.41 -16.83 -12.30
CA LEU A 1 -0.42 -15.50 -11.64
C LEU A 1 -1.50 -15.39 -10.57
N ALA A 2 -2.72 -15.93 -10.77
CA ALA A 2 -3.80 -15.85 -9.77
C ALA A 2 -3.40 -16.26 -8.33
N PRO A 3 -2.66 -17.37 -8.10
CA PRO A 3 -2.22 -17.72 -6.73
C PRO A 3 -1.33 -16.67 -6.08
N LYS A 4 -0.53 -15.95 -6.86
CA LYS A 4 0.37 -14.89 -6.34
C LYS A 4 -0.40 -13.64 -5.92
N ILE A 5 -1.48 -13.30 -6.63
CA ILE A 5 -2.33 -12.15 -6.29
C ILE A 5 -3.18 -12.49 -5.07
N GLU A 6 -3.70 -13.71 -5.01
CA GLU A 6 -4.48 -14.19 -3.87
C GLU A 6 -3.69 -14.11 -2.56
N ALA A 7 -2.39 -14.42 -2.61
CA ALA A 7 -1.49 -14.34 -1.45
C ALA A 7 -1.25 -12.91 -0.93
N ILE A 8 -1.60 -11.87 -1.69
CA ILE A 8 -1.38 -10.46 -1.33
C ILE A 8 -2.66 -9.62 -1.41
N LYS A 9 -3.84 -10.25 -1.49
CA LYS A 9 -5.13 -9.57 -1.73
C LYS A 9 -5.53 -8.59 -0.63
N ASP A 10 -4.99 -8.76 0.56
CA ASP A 10 -5.23 -7.93 1.74
C ASP A 10 -4.24 -6.77 1.87
N CYS A 11 -3.11 -6.84 1.16
CA CYS A 11 -2.07 -5.81 1.11
C CYS A 11 -2.57 -4.54 0.41
N ALA A 12 -2.04 -3.39 0.81
CA ALA A 12 -2.33 -2.10 0.17
C ALA A 12 -1.29 -1.72 -0.89
N ILE A 13 -0.03 -2.13 -0.71
CA ILE A 13 1.12 -1.74 -1.53
C ILE A 13 1.95 -2.98 -1.86
N LEU A 14 2.49 -3.03 -3.07
CA LEU A 14 3.43 -4.05 -3.50
C LEU A 14 4.69 -3.38 -4.07
N TYR A 15 5.84 -3.58 -3.42
CA TYR A 15 7.14 -3.18 -3.96
C TYR A 15 7.72 -4.28 -4.86
N VAL A 16 8.20 -3.91 -6.05
CA VAL A 16 8.72 -4.85 -7.07
C VAL A 16 9.94 -4.29 -7.78
N ALA A 17 10.95 -5.14 -8.04
CA ALA A 17 12.06 -4.81 -8.93
C ALA A 17 11.61 -4.77 -10.41
N ALA A 18 10.74 -5.70 -10.80
CA ALA A 18 10.21 -5.78 -12.15
C ALA A 18 8.77 -6.31 -12.15
N ILE A 19 7.93 -5.69 -12.98
CA ILE A 19 6.56 -6.13 -13.22
C ILE A 19 6.19 -5.81 -14.67
N GLY A 20 5.64 -6.80 -15.38
CA GLY A 20 5.10 -6.59 -16.73
C GLY A 20 3.74 -5.90 -16.68
N GLY A 21 3.33 -5.25 -17.78
CA GLY A 21 2.08 -4.48 -17.83
C GLY A 21 0.83 -5.29 -17.45
N SER A 22 0.72 -6.53 -17.90
CA SER A 22 -0.40 -7.42 -17.55
C SER A 22 -0.41 -7.81 -16.06
N GLY A 23 0.76 -7.91 -15.42
CA GLY A 23 0.88 -8.12 -13.98
C GLY A 23 0.45 -6.89 -13.20
N ALA A 24 0.96 -5.73 -13.58
CA ALA A 24 0.63 -4.45 -12.94
C ALA A 24 -0.87 -4.16 -13.03
N ALA A 25 -1.48 -4.36 -14.20
CA ALA A 25 -2.92 -4.19 -14.39
C ALA A 25 -3.75 -5.05 -13.44
N ARG A 26 -3.35 -6.31 -13.23
CA ARG A 26 -4.07 -7.23 -12.32
C ARG A 26 -3.87 -6.88 -10.85
N VAL A 27 -2.68 -6.40 -10.46
CA VAL A 27 -2.40 -5.90 -9.10
C VAL A 27 -3.27 -4.68 -8.80
N VAL A 28 -3.31 -3.71 -9.72
CA VAL A 28 -4.17 -2.52 -9.61
C VAL A 28 -5.65 -2.89 -9.56
N ALA A 29 -6.10 -3.85 -10.38
CA ALA A 29 -7.48 -4.34 -10.36
C ALA A 29 -7.88 -4.96 -9.01
N ASN A 30 -6.92 -5.46 -8.23
CA ASN A 30 -7.14 -5.98 -6.88
C ASN A 30 -6.91 -4.92 -5.79
N ARG A 31 -6.89 -3.62 -6.16
CA ARG A 31 -6.73 -2.48 -5.25
C ARG A 31 -5.40 -2.46 -4.49
N ILE A 32 -4.36 -3.05 -5.07
CA ILE A 32 -3.00 -3.02 -4.56
C ILE A 32 -2.22 -2.00 -5.39
N HIS A 33 -1.48 -1.09 -4.74
CA HIS A 33 -0.66 -0.11 -5.43
C HIS A 33 0.74 -0.68 -5.74
N PRO A 34 1.12 -0.91 -7.01
CA PRO A 34 2.46 -1.38 -7.34
C PRO A 34 3.46 -0.22 -7.34
N VAL A 35 4.57 -0.38 -6.62
CA VAL A 35 5.71 0.53 -6.62
C VAL A 35 6.90 -0.18 -7.25
N LYS A 36 7.33 0.29 -8.42
CA LYS A 36 8.53 -0.25 -9.08
C LYS A 36 9.76 0.47 -8.54
N VAL A 37 10.70 -0.28 -7.97
CA VAL A 37 12.01 0.25 -7.58
C VAL A 37 12.94 0.26 -8.79
N ALA A 38 13.71 1.34 -8.96
CA ALA A 38 14.59 1.52 -10.12
C ALA A 38 15.76 0.51 -10.09
N GLN A 39 16.28 0.22 -8.91
CA GLN A 39 17.33 -0.77 -8.66
C GLN A 39 16.87 -1.72 -7.55
N ALA A 40 17.39 -2.95 -7.55
CA ALA A 40 17.17 -3.87 -6.45
C ALA A 40 17.87 -3.34 -5.20
N GLU A 41 17.09 -3.06 -4.17
CA GLU A 41 17.56 -2.61 -2.86
C GLU A 41 17.21 -3.66 -1.80
N PRO A 42 17.98 -3.76 -0.70
CA PRO A 42 17.59 -4.58 0.44
C PRO A 42 16.18 -4.25 0.93
N ILE A 43 15.43 -5.27 1.34
CA ILE A 43 14.05 -5.09 1.79
C ILE A 43 13.94 -4.18 3.01
N LEU A 44 14.96 -4.19 3.87
CA LEU A 44 15.02 -3.35 5.07
C LEU A 44 15.12 -1.87 4.70
N ASP A 45 15.96 -1.52 3.74
CA ASP A 45 16.13 -0.14 3.27
C ASP A 45 14.83 0.40 2.65
N ILE A 46 14.12 -0.44 1.88
CA ILE A 46 12.80 -0.09 1.33
C ILE A 46 11.77 0.12 2.44
N LEU A 47 11.79 -0.76 3.45
CA LEU A 47 10.90 -0.68 4.59
C LEU A 47 11.14 0.60 5.39
N ASP A 48 12.38 0.97 5.65
CA ASP A 48 12.75 2.19 6.38
C ASP A 48 12.23 3.44 5.65
N LYS A 49 12.44 3.53 4.33
CA LYS A 49 11.90 4.61 3.50
C LYS A 49 10.37 4.68 3.55
N LEU A 50 9.69 3.54 3.51
CA LEU A 50 8.24 3.50 3.63
C LEU A 50 7.80 4.00 5.02
N GLN A 51 8.47 3.59 6.09
CA GLN A 51 8.17 4.07 7.45
C GLN A 51 8.34 5.58 7.59
N GLU A 52 9.37 6.17 6.97
CA GLU A 52 9.55 7.63 6.94
C GLU A 52 8.36 8.33 6.25
N VAL A 53 7.93 7.82 5.09
CA VAL A 53 6.75 8.34 4.37
C VAL A 53 5.48 8.23 5.22
N LEU A 54 5.31 7.12 5.94
CA LEU A 54 4.16 6.89 6.81
C LEU A 54 4.16 7.81 8.04
N LYS A 55 5.33 8.12 8.61
CA LYS A 55 5.49 9.01 9.78
C LYS A 55 5.32 10.49 9.43
N GLY A 56 5.68 10.88 8.21
CA GLY A 56 5.56 12.26 7.74
C GLY A 56 4.15 12.59 7.29
N THR A 57 4.02 12.98 6.02
CA THR A 57 2.74 13.35 5.42
C THR A 57 2.38 12.30 4.37
N PRO A 58 1.86 11.12 4.77
CA PRO A 58 1.48 10.08 3.81
C PRO A 58 0.39 10.60 2.88
N ALA A 59 0.42 10.16 1.62
CA ALA A 59 -0.57 10.53 0.62
C ALA A 59 -2.00 10.16 1.08
N PRO A 60 -3.05 10.88 0.64
CA PRO A 60 -4.42 10.66 1.12
C PRO A 60 -4.91 9.21 1.01
N TRP A 61 -4.53 8.51 -0.06
CA TRP A 61 -4.90 7.10 -0.25
C TRP A 61 -4.21 6.16 0.75
N LEU A 62 -2.99 6.48 1.17
CA LEU A 62 -2.22 5.69 2.12
C LEU A 62 -2.73 5.89 3.55
N ARG A 63 -3.10 7.12 3.91
CA ARG A 63 -3.83 7.40 5.17
C ARG A 63 -5.10 6.56 5.26
N LYS A 64 -5.90 6.54 4.19
CA LYS A 64 -7.12 5.72 4.11
C LYS A 64 -6.82 4.22 4.22
N ALA A 65 -5.72 3.75 3.63
CA ALA A 65 -5.32 2.35 3.71
C ALA A 65 -4.86 1.94 5.12
N MET A 66 -4.21 2.83 5.87
CA MET A 66 -3.82 2.60 7.27
C MET A 66 -5.02 2.49 8.21
N GLN A 67 -6.13 3.17 7.88
CA GLN A 67 -7.39 3.11 8.62
C GLN A 67 -8.28 1.93 8.21
N LYS A 68 -7.85 1.12 7.23
CA LYS A 68 -8.64 -0.01 6.72
C LYS A 68 -8.81 -1.05 7.83
N GLY A 69 -10.06 -1.28 8.24
CA GLY A 69 -10.41 -2.23 9.31
C GLY A 69 -10.52 -1.62 10.70
N GLN A 70 -10.26 -0.31 10.85
CA GLN A 70 -10.64 0.42 12.06
C GLN A 70 -12.13 0.80 11.97
N GLU A 71 -12.89 0.58 13.04
CA GLU A 71 -14.21 1.16 13.19
C GLU A 71 -14.07 2.69 13.21
N ARG A 72 -14.92 3.39 12.47
CA ARG A 72 -14.96 4.85 12.53
C ARG A 72 -15.57 5.21 13.87
N ASP A 73 -14.74 5.69 14.78
CA ASP A 73 -15.20 6.34 16.00
C ASP A 73 -15.77 7.71 15.61
N ILE A 74 -17.07 7.74 15.32
CA ILE A 74 -17.82 8.97 15.10
C ILE A 74 -18.16 9.55 16.47
N ASN A 75 -17.20 10.24 17.07
CA ASN A 75 -17.45 10.98 18.30
C ASN A 75 -18.12 12.32 17.93
N PHE A 76 -19.42 12.43 18.20
CA PHE A 76 -20.27 13.58 17.83
C PHE A 76 -20.12 14.78 18.79
N GLU A 77 -19.15 14.77 19.70
CA GLU A 77 -19.03 15.80 20.76
C GLU A 77 -18.31 17.10 20.35
N GLU A 78 -17.84 17.24 19.09
CA GLU A 78 -17.15 18.46 18.62
C GLU A 78 -18.05 19.45 17.84
N GLU A 79 -19.36 19.20 17.68
CA GLU A 79 -20.32 20.18 17.12
C GLU A 79 -21.20 20.81 18.21
N VAL A 80 -20.64 21.75 19.01
CA VAL A 80 -21.41 22.76 19.77
C VAL A 80 -20.69 24.10 19.77
#